data_AF-A0AA95GE61-F1
#
_entry.id   AF-A0AA95GE61-F1
#
_cell.length_a   1.000
_cell.length_b   1.000
_cell.length_c   1.000
_cell.angle_alpha   90.00
_cell.angle_beta   90.00
_cell.angle_gamma   90.00
#
_symmetry.space_group_name_H-M   'P 1'
#
loop_
_entity.id
_entity.type
_entity.pdbx_description
1 polymer ?
#
loop_
_entity_poly.entity_id
_entity_poly.type
_entity_poly.pdbx_seq_one_letter_code
_entity_poly.pdbx_strand_id
1 'polypeptide(L)'
;METTIADNIIHKLNKMLLILSANCNSQLKIKPLKEDSTQVDYFLSFPLEAREEMANLLEISLKTLHRIYENPIKILDDYKVVKKMGDFFNKSYPEIICTFFNVQHSDFNDDPNISVFLKEIQLIDKELSIEARRELVRLLVLIRKMKISVHDFSIIARQMIYKKCFVDDNLNRIRNLIDNF
;
A
#
# COMPACT_ATOMS: atom_id res chain seq x y z
N MET A 1 14.16 2.42 0.84
CA MET A 1 13.30 1.22 0.98
C MET A 1 11.85 1.65 1.22
N GLU A 2 11.57 2.48 2.22
CA GLU A 2 10.30 3.23 2.32
C GLU A 2 10.05 4.09 1.08
N THR A 3 11.10 4.74 0.56
CA THR A 3 11.08 5.46 -0.73
C THR A 3 10.55 4.60 -1.87
N THR A 4 11.02 3.35 -2.01
CA THR A 4 10.59 2.45 -3.10
C THR A 4 9.10 2.07 -3.02
N ILE A 5 8.57 1.85 -1.82
CA ILE A 5 7.14 1.55 -1.62
C ILE A 5 6.31 2.80 -1.88
N ALA A 6 6.74 3.95 -1.35
CA ALA A 6 6.09 5.23 -1.60
C ALA A 6 6.03 5.57 -3.10
N ASP A 7 7.13 5.36 -3.82
CA ASP A 7 7.22 5.56 -5.26
C ASP A 7 6.27 4.63 -6.03
N ASN A 8 6.16 3.37 -5.63
CA ASN A 8 5.22 2.42 -6.24
C ASN A 8 3.75 2.80 -5.99
N ILE A 9 3.44 3.27 -4.78
CA ILE A 9 2.11 3.79 -4.44
C ILE A 9 1.79 5.01 -5.31
N ILE A 10 2.69 5.99 -5.36
CA ILE A 10 2.53 7.19 -6.20
C ILE A 10 2.37 6.82 -7.67
N HIS A 11 3.18 5.88 -8.17
CA HIS A 11 3.07 5.41 -9.55
C HIS A 11 1.68 4.83 -9.84
N LYS A 12 1.11 4.06 -8.91
CA LYS A 12 -0.26 3.53 -9.05
C LYS A 12 -1.31 4.61 -9.01
N LEU A 13 -1.21 5.56 -8.09
CA LEU A 13 -2.16 6.68 -7.98
C LEU A 13 -2.10 7.57 -9.23
N ASN A 14 -0.91 7.86 -9.74
CA ASN A 14 -0.70 8.61 -10.99
C ASN A 14 -1.30 7.89 -12.19
N LYS A 15 -1.21 6.56 -12.23
CA LYS A 15 -1.84 5.77 -13.30
C LYS A 15 -3.37 5.87 -13.26
N MET A 16 -3.98 5.91 -12.08
CA MET A 16 -5.43 6.16 -11.96
C MET A 16 -5.78 7.54 -12.51
N LEU A 17 -5.08 8.60 -12.07
CA LEU A 17 -5.34 9.96 -12.54
C LEU A 17 -5.18 10.10 -14.04
N LEU A 18 -4.16 9.46 -14.62
CA LEU A 18 -3.95 9.47 -16.06
C LEU A 18 -5.15 8.89 -16.80
N ILE A 19 -5.65 7.72 -16.35
CA ILE A 19 -6.83 7.06 -16.94
C ILE A 19 -8.08 7.94 -16.79
N LEU A 20 -8.31 8.53 -15.62
CA LEU A 20 -9.47 9.38 -15.36
C LEU A 20 -9.41 10.67 -16.19
N SER A 21 -8.23 11.30 -16.26
CA SER A 21 -8.02 12.52 -17.04
C SER A 21 -8.21 12.34 -18.54
N ALA A 22 -8.00 11.12 -19.07
CA ALA A 22 -8.25 10.81 -20.48
C ALA A 22 -9.75 10.88 -20.83
N ASN A 23 -10.63 10.81 -19.85
CA ASN A 23 -12.09 10.91 -20.01
C ASN A 23 -12.62 12.33 -19.75
N CYS A 24 -11.75 13.28 -19.38
CA CYS A 24 -12.14 14.67 -19.15
C CYS A 24 -12.20 15.46 -20.46
N ASN A 25 -13.26 16.24 -20.66
CA ASN A 25 -13.42 17.13 -21.82
C ASN A 25 -12.50 18.38 -21.78
N SER A 26 -11.79 18.59 -20.66
CA SER A 26 -10.96 19.75 -20.39
C SER A 26 -9.53 19.55 -20.94
N GLN A 27 -9.25 20.09 -22.13
CA GLN A 27 -7.88 20.22 -22.64
C GLN A 27 -7.04 21.09 -21.67
N LEU A 28 -6.01 20.49 -21.07
CA LEU A 28 -5.15 21.15 -20.06
C LEU A 28 -4.34 22.31 -20.66
N LYS A 29 -4.49 23.50 -20.09
CA LYS A 29 -3.40 24.48 -19.93
C LYS A 29 -2.81 24.30 -18.54
N ILE A 30 -1.63 23.70 -18.46
CA ILE A 30 -0.89 23.52 -17.20
C ILE A 30 -0.33 24.88 -16.77
N LYS A 31 -0.75 25.39 -15.61
CA LYS A 31 -0.05 26.46 -14.90
C LYS A 31 0.97 25.81 -13.97
N PRO A 32 2.25 26.25 -13.98
CA PRO A 32 3.21 25.78 -12.99
C PRO A 32 2.84 26.37 -11.62
N LEU A 33 2.43 25.51 -10.70
CA LEU A 33 2.41 25.82 -9.28
C LEU A 33 3.77 25.40 -8.72
N LYS A 34 4.36 26.25 -7.87
CA LYS A 34 5.58 25.94 -7.12
C LYS A 34 5.15 25.35 -5.78
N GLU A 35 5.23 24.03 -5.62
CA GLU A 35 5.27 23.40 -4.30
C GLU A 35 6.62 22.69 -4.09
N ASP A 36 6.93 22.38 -2.83
CA ASP A 36 8.24 21.83 -2.44
C ASP A 36 8.38 20.32 -2.73
N SER A 37 7.32 19.65 -3.20
CA SER A 37 7.28 18.21 -3.50
C SER A 37 6.89 17.94 -4.95
N THR A 38 7.82 17.37 -5.72
CA THR A 38 7.61 17.02 -7.14
C THR A 38 6.43 16.08 -7.38
N GLN A 39 6.08 15.26 -6.38
CA GLN A 39 4.95 14.33 -6.43
C GLN A 39 3.61 15.08 -6.31
N VAL A 40 3.54 16.07 -5.44
CA VAL A 40 2.34 16.89 -5.23
C VAL A 40 2.15 17.85 -6.41
N ASP A 41 3.23 18.45 -6.90
CA ASP A 41 3.21 19.25 -8.13
C ASP A 41 2.64 18.47 -9.32
N TYR A 42 3.07 17.22 -9.49
CA TYR A 42 2.56 16.35 -10.54
C TYR A 42 1.07 16.04 -10.35
N PHE A 43 0.64 15.74 -9.11
CA PHE A 43 -0.78 15.57 -8.77
C PHE A 43 -1.60 16.80 -9.15
N LEU A 44 -1.15 18.00 -8.78
CA LEU A 44 -1.85 19.26 -9.04
C LEU A 44 -1.88 19.66 -10.52
N SER A 45 -1.02 19.06 -11.36
CA SER A 45 -1.03 19.26 -12.81
C SER A 45 -2.25 18.64 -13.50
N PHE A 46 -2.94 17.68 -12.86
CA PHE A 46 -4.16 17.07 -13.38
C PHE A 46 -5.39 17.96 -13.20
N PRO A 47 -6.41 17.85 -14.09
CA PRO A 47 -7.65 18.60 -13.97
C PRO A 47 -8.30 18.36 -12.61
N LEU A 48 -8.96 19.39 -12.07
CA LEU A 48 -9.67 19.26 -10.80
C LEU A 48 -10.73 18.15 -10.88
N GLU A 49 -11.45 18.07 -12.01
CA GLU A 49 -12.47 17.05 -12.25
C GLU A 49 -11.91 15.63 -12.06
N ALA A 50 -10.75 15.31 -12.67
CA ALA A 50 -10.12 14.00 -12.55
C ALA A 50 -9.68 13.69 -11.11
N ARG A 51 -9.20 14.71 -10.37
CA ARG A 51 -8.77 14.55 -8.98
C ARG A 51 -9.95 14.31 -8.04
N GLU A 52 -11.06 15.01 -8.26
CA GLU A 52 -12.31 14.82 -7.51
C GLU A 52 -12.95 13.47 -7.81
N GLU A 53 -12.97 13.05 -9.08
CA GLU A 53 -13.45 11.74 -9.50
C GLU A 53 -12.63 10.61 -8.84
N MET A 54 -11.31 10.73 -8.81
CA MET A 54 -10.45 9.78 -8.11
C MET A 54 -10.76 9.70 -6.61
N ALA A 55 -10.90 10.85 -5.95
CA ALA A 55 -11.23 10.91 -4.54
C ALA A 55 -12.57 10.23 -4.24
N ASN A 56 -13.58 10.45 -5.10
CA ASN A 56 -14.88 9.82 -5.02
C ASN A 56 -14.80 8.29 -5.22
N LEU A 57 -14.04 7.80 -6.21
CA LEU A 57 -13.84 6.37 -6.45
C LEU A 57 -13.16 5.67 -5.27
N LEU A 58 -12.21 6.35 -4.63
CA LEU A 58 -11.53 5.87 -3.43
C LEU A 58 -12.35 6.08 -2.15
N GLU A 59 -13.53 6.71 -2.25
CA GLU A 59 -14.42 7.07 -1.14
C GLU A 59 -13.73 7.87 -0.02
N ILE A 60 -12.90 8.84 -0.41
CA ILE A 60 -12.19 9.75 0.49
C ILE A 60 -12.36 11.21 0.04
N SER A 61 -12.04 12.15 0.93
CA SER A 61 -12.02 13.57 0.54
C SER A 61 -10.81 13.89 -0.35
N LEU A 62 -10.94 14.90 -1.22
CA LEU A 62 -9.82 15.43 -2.02
C LEU A 62 -8.63 15.87 -1.14
N LYS A 63 -8.93 16.41 0.05
CA LYS A 63 -7.92 16.77 1.06
C LYS A 63 -7.17 15.55 1.59
N THR A 64 -7.86 14.43 1.79
CA THR A 64 -7.24 13.17 2.20
C THR A 64 -6.35 12.63 1.07
N LEU A 65 -6.82 12.69 -0.18
CA LEU A 65 -6.03 12.29 -1.35
C LEU A 65 -4.75 13.13 -1.48
N HIS A 66 -4.83 14.45 -1.31
CA HIS A 66 -3.66 15.33 -1.28
C HIS A 66 -2.64 14.92 -0.21
N ARG A 67 -3.11 14.66 1.02
CA ARG A 67 -2.25 14.18 2.12
C ARG A 67 -1.59 12.83 1.85
N ILE A 68 -2.23 11.98 1.05
CA ILE A 68 -1.62 10.73 0.58
C ILE A 68 -0.48 11.05 -0.40
N TYR A 69 -0.62 12.03 -1.29
CA TYR A 69 0.51 12.46 -2.14
C TYR A 69 1.66 13.10 -1.35
N GLU A 70 1.37 13.78 -0.24
CA GLU A 70 2.40 14.28 0.69
C GLU A 70 3.13 13.14 1.43
N ASN A 71 2.41 12.07 1.79
CA ASN A 71 2.98 10.89 2.44
C ASN A 71 2.29 9.60 1.95
N PRO A 72 2.81 8.98 0.88
CA PRO A 72 2.15 7.88 0.19
C PRO A 72 1.95 6.65 1.05
N ILE A 73 2.86 6.40 1.99
CA ILE A 73 2.84 5.22 2.86
C ILE A 73 1.56 5.17 3.71
N LYS A 74 0.97 6.33 4.04
CA LYS A 74 -0.28 6.38 4.83
C LYS A 74 -1.46 5.66 4.19
N ILE A 75 -1.44 5.44 2.87
CA ILE A 75 -2.50 4.67 2.20
C ILE A 75 -2.58 3.22 2.75
N LEU A 76 -1.45 2.68 3.22
CA LEU A 76 -1.34 1.32 3.74
C LEU A 76 -2.13 1.11 5.02
N ASP A 77 -2.39 2.18 5.78
CA ASP A 77 -3.24 2.15 6.97
C ASP A 77 -4.74 2.13 6.59
N ASP A 78 -5.12 2.37 5.33
CA ASP A 78 -6.51 2.41 4.89
C ASP A 78 -6.86 1.25 3.95
N TYR A 79 -7.27 0.13 4.55
CA TYR A 79 -7.75 -1.04 3.82
C TYR A 79 -8.81 -0.70 2.78
N LYS A 80 -9.75 0.20 3.10
CA LYS A 80 -10.87 0.52 2.23
C LYS A 80 -10.37 1.21 0.97
N VAL A 81 -9.45 2.16 1.13
CA VAL A 81 -8.81 2.87 -0.01
C VAL A 81 -8.02 1.90 -0.88
N VAL A 82 -7.19 1.05 -0.27
CA VAL A 82 -6.39 0.05 -1.03
C VAL A 82 -7.30 -0.94 -1.76
N LYS A 83 -8.39 -1.39 -1.13
CA LYS A 83 -9.38 -2.25 -1.77
C LYS A 83 -10.04 -1.56 -2.97
N LYS A 84 -10.48 -0.30 -2.83
CA LYS A 84 -11.06 0.48 -3.93
C LYS A 84 -10.07 0.69 -5.07
N MET A 85 -8.79 0.89 -4.74
CA MET A 85 -7.72 0.91 -5.73
C MET A 85 -7.60 -0.43 -6.47
N GLY A 86 -7.75 -1.54 -5.76
CA GLY A 86 -7.84 -2.89 -6.32
C GLY A 86 -9.01 -3.07 -7.26
N ASP A 87 -10.22 -2.68 -6.82
CA ASP A 87 -11.44 -2.74 -7.62
C ASP A 87 -11.27 -1.95 -8.94
N PHE A 88 -10.66 -0.76 -8.89
CA PHE A 88 -10.36 0.04 -10.10
C PHE A 88 -9.42 -0.67 -11.08
N PHE A 89 -8.45 -1.43 -10.60
CA PHE A 89 -7.48 -2.16 -11.44
C PHE A 89 -7.87 -3.62 -11.70
N ASN A 90 -9.07 -4.07 -11.30
CA ASN A 90 -9.47 -5.48 -11.30
C ASN A 90 -8.43 -6.39 -10.59
N LYS A 91 -7.96 -5.97 -9.42
CA LYS A 91 -7.02 -6.71 -8.58
C LYS A 91 -7.56 -6.88 -7.18
N SER A 92 -7.30 -8.04 -6.59
CA SER A 92 -7.55 -8.26 -5.17
C SER A 92 -6.64 -7.41 -4.30
N TYR A 93 -7.05 -7.20 -3.05
CA TYR A 93 -6.25 -6.47 -2.07
C TYR A 93 -4.81 -7.03 -1.92
N PRO A 94 -4.58 -8.36 -1.78
CA PRO A 94 -3.23 -8.91 -1.72
C PRO A 94 -2.38 -8.61 -2.97
N GLU A 95 -2.98 -8.68 -4.16
CA GLU A 95 -2.27 -8.38 -5.42
C GLU A 95 -1.84 -6.91 -5.50
N ILE A 96 -2.68 -5.98 -5.01
CA ILE A 96 -2.31 -4.57 -4.91
C ILE A 96 -1.16 -4.37 -3.92
N ILE A 97 -1.24 -4.98 -2.73
CA ILE A 97 -0.17 -4.91 -1.74
C ILE A 97 1.14 -5.41 -2.37
N CYS A 98 1.16 -6.56 -3.05
CA CYS A 98 2.35 -7.05 -3.74
C CYS A 98 2.91 -6.05 -4.76
N THR A 99 2.06 -5.32 -5.50
CA THR A 99 2.54 -4.29 -6.42
C THR A 99 3.23 -3.12 -5.70
N PHE A 100 2.81 -2.75 -4.50
CA PHE A 100 3.48 -1.70 -3.72
C PHE A 100 4.86 -2.14 -3.23
N PHE A 101 5.03 -3.41 -2.88
CA PHE A 101 6.30 -3.95 -2.40
C PHE A 101 7.26 -4.40 -3.52
N ASN A 102 6.95 -4.04 -4.77
CA ASN A 102 7.71 -4.36 -5.98
C ASN A 102 8.10 -5.83 -6.08
N VAL A 103 7.20 -6.72 -5.66
CA VAL A 103 7.33 -8.13 -5.97
C VAL A 103 7.04 -8.21 -7.47
N GLN A 104 8.05 -8.43 -8.32
CA GLN A 104 7.85 -8.51 -9.77
C GLN A 104 7.23 -9.85 -10.12
N HIS A 105 6.23 -9.88 -11.02
CA HIS A 105 5.60 -11.12 -11.51
C HIS A 105 6.58 -12.16 -12.08
N SER A 106 7.77 -11.78 -12.52
CA SER A 106 8.84 -12.70 -12.92
C SER A 106 9.47 -13.47 -11.75
N ASP A 107 9.38 -12.96 -10.52
CA ASP A 107 9.78 -13.69 -9.31
C ASP A 107 8.64 -14.57 -8.75
N PHE A 108 7.42 -14.52 -9.32
CA PHE A 108 6.25 -15.23 -8.79
C PHE A 108 6.22 -16.71 -9.18
N ASN A 109 6.80 -17.04 -10.33
CA ASN A 109 6.78 -18.41 -10.86
C ASN A 109 7.98 -19.24 -10.39
N ASP A 110 9.06 -18.59 -9.94
CA ASP A 110 10.32 -19.27 -9.61
C ASP A 110 10.74 -19.17 -8.12
N ASP A 111 10.11 -18.32 -7.31
CA ASP A 111 10.39 -18.25 -5.85
C ASP A 111 9.24 -18.85 -5.00
N PRO A 112 9.39 -20.07 -4.44
CA PRO A 112 8.39 -20.70 -3.59
C PRO A 112 8.02 -19.85 -2.36
N ASN A 113 8.90 -18.94 -1.92
CA ASN A 113 8.63 -18.05 -0.80
C ASN A 113 7.53 -17.02 -1.09
N ILE A 114 7.45 -16.48 -2.32
CA ILE A 114 6.45 -15.44 -2.65
C ILE A 114 5.04 -16.05 -2.78
N SER A 115 4.94 -17.26 -3.32
CA SER A 115 3.67 -18.02 -3.34
C SER A 115 3.17 -18.34 -1.93
N VAL A 116 4.09 -18.69 -1.03
CA VAL A 116 3.80 -18.87 0.40
C VAL A 116 3.35 -17.54 1.02
N PHE A 117 4.05 -16.43 0.78
CA PHE A 117 3.65 -15.10 1.25
C PHE A 117 2.21 -14.72 0.88
N LEU A 118 1.83 -14.93 -0.38
CA LEU A 118 0.48 -14.64 -0.88
C LEU A 118 -0.57 -15.53 -0.23
N LYS A 119 -0.29 -16.83 -0.11
CA LYS A 119 -1.16 -17.77 0.60
C LYS A 119 -1.31 -17.37 2.07
N GLU A 120 -0.25 -16.88 2.69
CA GLU A 120 -0.24 -16.46 4.07
C GLU A 120 -1.03 -15.15 4.26
N ILE A 121 -0.83 -14.14 3.41
CA ILE A 121 -1.67 -12.93 3.41
C ILE A 121 -3.14 -13.29 3.18
N GLN A 122 -3.45 -14.19 2.23
CA GLN A 122 -4.82 -14.62 1.95
C GLN A 122 -5.46 -15.39 3.11
N LEU A 123 -4.71 -16.28 3.76
CA LEU A 123 -5.16 -17.02 4.94
C LEU A 123 -5.46 -16.06 6.10
N ILE A 124 -4.57 -15.09 6.32
CA ILE A 124 -4.72 -14.09 7.36
C ILE A 124 -5.89 -13.13 7.04
N ASP A 125 -6.04 -12.67 5.80
CA ASP A 125 -7.13 -11.76 5.40
C ASP A 125 -8.54 -12.35 5.61
N LYS A 126 -8.68 -13.67 5.46
CA LYS A 126 -9.93 -14.41 5.74
C LYS A 126 -10.27 -14.50 7.22
N GLU A 127 -9.29 -14.41 8.10
CA GLU A 127 -9.44 -14.66 9.55
C GLU A 127 -9.51 -13.37 10.39
N LEU A 128 -9.20 -12.20 9.82
CA LEU A 128 -8.96 -10.97 10.57
C LEU A 128 -10.04 -9.88 10.44
N SER A 129 -10.28 -9.18 11.55
CA SER A 129 -11.02 -7.92 11.59
C SER A 129 -10.27 -6.79 10.86
N ILE A 130 -10.94 -5.67 10.58
CA ILE A 130 -10.39 -4.51 9.87
C ILE A 130 -9.14 -3.96 10.58
N GLU A 131 -9.15 -3.91 11.91
CA GLU A 131 -8.03 -3.43 12.74
C GLU A 131 -6.80 -4.35 12.61
N ALA A 132 -7.02 -5.66 12.61
CA ALA A 132 -5.93 -6.61 12.50
C ALA A 132 -5.31 -6.64 11.09
N ARG A 133 -6.04 -6.20 10.06
CA ARG A 133 -5.48 -5.99 8.71
C ARG A 133 -4.51 -4.81 8.66
N ARG A 134 -4.79 -3.72 9.37
CA ARG A 134 -3.83 -2.59 9.51
C ARG A 134 -2.54 -3.07 10.16
N GLU A 135 -2.65 -3.88 11.20
CA GLU A 135 -1.50 -4.45 11.89
C GLU A 135 -0.73 -5.46 11.03
N LEU A 136 -1.42 -6.24 10.18
CA LEU A 136 -0.77 -7.09 9.18
C LEU A 136 0.07 -6.28 8.20
N VAL A 137 -0.40 -5.12 7.74
CA VAL A 137 0.36 -4.29 6.81
C VAL A 137 1.59 -3.68 7.48
N ARG A 138 1.48 -3.27 8.74
CA ARG A 138 2.62 -2.83 9.55
C ARG A 138 3.65 -3.95 9.73
N LEU A 139 3.18 -5.17 9.99
CA LEU A 139 4.02 -6.38 10.04
C LEU A 139 4.73 -6.67 8.72
N LEU A 140 4.01 -6.57 7.61
CA LEU A 140 4.55 -6.79 6.26
C LEU A 140 5.71 -5.81 5.97
N VAL A 141 5.53 -4.52 6.31
CA VAL A 141 6.58 -3.50 6.20
C VAL A 141 7.78 -3.85 7.09
N LEU A 142 7.52 -4.20 8.35
CA LEU A 142 8.56 -4.47 9.34
C LEU A 142 9.38 -5.73 9.02
N ILE A 143 8.72 -6.82 8.66
CA ILE A 143 9.37 -8.11 8.39
C ILE A 143 10.24 -8.00 7.14
N ARG A 144 9.76 -7.31 6.10
CA ARG A 144 10.56 -7.05 4.89
C ARG A 144 11.74 -6.11 5.17
N LYS A 145 11.59 -5.15 6.08
CA LYS A 145 12.69 -4.30 6.59
C LYS A 145 13.74 -5.12 7.33
N MET A 146 13.33 -6.14 8.08
CA MET A 146 14.22 -7.04 8.83
C MET A 146 14.78 -8.21 8.01
N LYS A 147 14.42 -8.35 6.73
CA LYS A 147 14.81 -9.46 5.85
C LYS A 147 14.52 -10.85 6.45
N ILE A 148 13.44 -10.96 7.22
CA ILE A 148 13.04 -12.25 7.80
C ILE A 148 12.56 -13.16 6.68
N SER A 149 12.91 -14.44 6.80
CA SER A 149 12.45 -15.50 5.92
C SER A 149 10.93 -15.47 5.81
N VAL A 150 10.42 -15.54 4.59
CA VAL A 150 8.97 -15.56 4.33
C VAL A 150 8.32 -16.84 4.90
N HIS A 151 9.10 -17.90 5.09
CA HIS A 151 8.59 -19.17 5.60
C HIS A 151 8.10 -19.08 7.05
N ASP A 152 8.60 -18.10 7.81
CA ASP A 152 8.26 -17.85 9.21
C ASP A 152 7.21 -16.74 9.36
N PHE A 153 6.82 -16.12 8.24
CA PHE A 153 6.00 -14.91 8.21
C PHE A 153 4.60 -15.13 8.79
N SER A 154 3.85 -16.15 8.36
CA SER A 154 2.48 -16.40 8.87
C SER A 154 2.44 -16.66 10.37
N ILE A 155 3.37 -17.46 10.88
CA ILE A 155 3.40 -17.83 12.30
C ILE A 155 3.75 -16.59 13.13
N ILE A 156 4.79 -15.85 12.74
CA ILE A 156 5.22 -14.64 13.44
C ILE A 156 4.14 -13.55 13.35
N ALA A 157 3.58 -13.30 12.18
CA ALA A 157 2.53 -12.30 11.96
C ALA A 157 1.27 -12.61 12.79
N ARG A 158 0.78 -13.86 12.76
CA ARG A 158 -0.37 -14.28 13.56
C ARG A 158 -0.10 -14.15 15.06
N GLN A 159 1.09 -14.54 15.53
CA GLN A 159 1.44 -14.38 16.94
C GLN A 159 1.53 -12.93 17.36
N MET A 160 2.11 -12.06 16.53
CA MET A 160 2.21 -10.65 16.84
C MET A 160 0.82 -9.99 16.89
N ILE A 161 -0.06 -10.33 15.94
CA ILE A 161 -1.49 -9.93 15.91
C ILE A 161 -2.20 -10.38 17.18
N TYR A 162 -2.10 -11.66 17.53
CA TYR A 162 -2.74 -12.21 18.72
C TYR A 162 -2.21 -11.60 20.02
N LYS A 163 -0.89 -11.38 20.12
CA LYS A 163 -0.22 -10.82 21.31
C LYS A 163 -0.31 -9.29 21.40
N LYS A 164 -0.94 -8.61 20.43
CA LYS A 164 -1.06 -7.14 20.35
C LYS A 164 0.29 -6.43 20.53
N CYS A 165 1.35 -6.95 19.93
CA CYS A 165 2.73 -6.46 20.12
C CYS A 165 3.03 -5.10 19.43
N PHE A 166 2.02 -4.32 19.05
CA PHE A 166 2.15 -3.13 18.19
C PHE A 166 1.90 -1.81 18.90
N VAL A 167 1.55 -1.86 20.19
CA VAL A 167 1.16 -0.66 20.94
C VAL A 167 2.39 0.17 21.33
N ASP A 168 3.59 -0.44 21.31
CA ASP A 168 4.86 0.22 21.57
C ASP A 168 5.92 -0.30 20.58
N ASP A 169 6.77 0.58 20.05
CA ASP A 169 7.89 0.31 19.12
C ASP A 169 8.99 -0.61 19.72
N ASN A 170 8.61 -1.76 20.26
CA ASN A 170 9.52 -2.63 20.96
C ASN A 170 10.09 -3.65 19.97
N LEU A 171 10.93 -3.17 19.06
CA LEU A 171 11.71 -3.98 18.12
C LEU A 171 12.39 -5.18 18.81
N ASN A 172 12.77 -5.05 20.08
CA ASN A 172 13.33 -6.12 20.90
C ASN A 172 12.35 -7.27 21.17
N ARG A 173 11.06 -6.97 21.35
CA ARG A 173 10.01 -7.99 21.56
C ARG A 173 9.71 -8.76 20.29
N ILE A 174 9.81 -8.06 19.16
CA ILE A 174 9.65 -8.62 17.80
C ILE A 174 10.86 -9.50 17.48
N ARG A 175 12.08 -8.99 17.73
CA ARG A 175 13.33 -9.72 17.57
C ARG A 175 13.39 -10.97 18.45
N ASN A 176 13.00 -10.88 19.72
CA ASN A 176 12.91 -12.05 20.60
C ASN A 176 11.87 -13.08 20.12
N LEU A 177 10.80 -12.67 19.44
CA LEU A 177 9.85 -13.62 18.84
C LEU A 177 10.44 -14.31 17.62
N ILE A 178 11.26 -13.61 16.84
CA ILE A 178 11.96 -14.16 15.67
C ILE A 178 13.10 -15.09 16.11
N ASP A 179 13.92 -14.67 17.07
CA ASP A 179 15.12 -15.41 17.53
C ASP A 179 14.78 -16.68 18.33
N ASN A 180 13.53 -16.83 18.80
CA ASN A 180 13.04 -18.03 19.50
C ASN A 180 12.31 -19.02 18.57
N PHE A 181 12.37 -18.80 17.26
CA PHE A 181 11.93 -19.73 16.21
C PHE A 181 13.15 -20.21 15.42
#